data_AF-A0A944C8K2-F1
#
_entry.id   AF-A0A944C8K2-F1
#
_cell.length_a   1.000
_cell.length_b   1.000
_cell.length_c   1.000
_cell.angle_alpha   90.00
_cell.angle_beta   90.00
_cell.angle_gamma   90.00
#
_symmetry.space_group_name_H-M   'P 1'
#
loop_
_entity.id
_entity.type
_entity.pdbx_description
1 polymer ?
#
loop_
_entity_poly.entity_id
_entity_poly.type
_entity_poly.pdbx_seq_one_letter_code
_entity_poly.pdbx_strand_id
1 'polypeptide(L)'
;DYIDLDRKGVQADIMDAGAIIKTAFCGPCFGAGDTPANNALSIRHATRNFPNREGSKPGNGQLAAVALMDARSIAASAANGGKITSAAELSCWGDVPPYSFDDRSYRARLYQGFGSADSSKDLRFGPNIKDWPEQEELSEHILLMLVSKIEDEVTTTDELIPSGETSSYRSNPLGLAEFTLSRRDPEYVGRAKRIKEMEERRLAGQELCDNMKSALAAIKTIEGCEELSFSDIQIGSTIYANKPGDGSAREQAASCQRVLGGLANITQEYATKRYRSNCINWGMIPFHLQGSPSVFDVWDYIFVPNIRTVLDGDMSSIQAYVIKMGSFELVPITLSVQELTPEERQILKAGCLINYNRKRLS
;
A
#
# COMPACT_ATOMS: atom_id res chain seq x y z
N ASP A 1 -25.82 17.59 10.80
CA ASP A 1 -24.46 17.82 11.35
C ASP A 1 -24.61 18.02 12.87
N TYR A 2 -23.54 18.22 13.65
CA TYR A 2 -23.70 18.41 15.11
C TYR A 2 -24.51 19.67 15.46
N ILE A 3 -24.35 20.72 14.67
CA ILE A 3 -25.07 22.00 14.88
C ILE A 3 -26.57 21.84 14.63
N ASP A 4 -26.99 21.03 13.65
CA ASP A 4 -28.40 20.72 13.40
C ASP A 4 -29.01 19.94 14.57
N LEU A 5 -28.29 18.96 15.15
CA LEU A 5 -28.75 18.24 16.35
C LEU A 5 -28.88 19.19 17.56
N ASP A 6 -27.90 20.07 17.76
CA ASP A 6 -27.92 21.08 18.83
C ASP A 6 -29.11 22.04 18.69
N ARG A 7 -29.32 22.59 17.48
CA ARG A 7 -30.44 23.51 17.20
C ARG A 7 -31.81 22.85 17.29
N LYS A 8 -31.89 21.55 17.03
CA LYS A 8 -33.11 20.74 17.22
C LYS A 8 -33.33 20.37 18.69
N GLY A 9 -32.38 20.67 19.57
CA GLY A 9 -32.48 20.40 21.01
C GLY A 9 -32.29 18.94 21.39
N VAL A 10 -31.92 18.05 20.46
CA VAL A 10 -31.85 16.60 20.69
C VAL A 10 -30.47 16.13 21.15
N GLN A 11 -29.47 17.00 21.12
CA GLN A 11 -28.09 16.62 21.43
C GLN A 11 -27.92 16.18 22.89
N ALA A 12 -28.55 16.91 23.83
CA ALA A 12 -28.51 16.57 25.25
C ALA A 12 -29.16 15.21 25.52
N ASP A 13 -30.35 14.97 24.96
CA ASP A 13 -31.07 13.70 25.11
C ASP A 13 -30.26 12.50 24.63
N ILE A 14 -29.55 12.64 23.50
CA ILE A 14 -28.67 11.60 22.96
C ILE A 14 -27.50 11.33 23.91
N MET A 15 -26.93 12.36 24.53
CA MET A 15 -25.85 12.22 25.50
C MET A 15 -26.34 11.60 26.81
N ASP A 16 -27.51 11.99 27.30
CA ASP A 16 -28.15 11.41 28.50
C ASP A 16 -28.49 9.92 28.29
N ALA A 17 -28.82 9.52 27.06
CA ALA A 17 -28.97 8.11 26.68
C ALA A 17 -27.64 7.33 26.62
N GLY A 18 -26.49 7.98 26.92
CA GLY A 18 -25.18 7.34 27.01
C GLY A 18 -24.32 7.45 25.75
N ALA A 19 -24.72 8.24 24.74
CA ALA A 19 -23.91 8.41 23.54
C ALA A 19 -22.72 9.37 23.76
N ILE A 20 -21.57 9.01 23.20
CA ILE A 20 -20.39 9.87 23.15
C ILE A 20 -20.31 10.54 21.78
N ILE A 21 -20.42 11.87 21.75
CA ILE A 21 -20.31 12.65 20.52
C ILE A 21 -18.84 12.96 20.25
N LYS A 22 -18.27 12.28 19.25
CA LYS A 22 -16.88 12.53 18.80
C LYS A 22 -16.83 13.72 17.83
N THR A 23 -15.62 14.20 17.54
CA THR A 23 -15.43 15.19 16.47
C THR A 23 -15.81 14.61 15.10
N ALA A 24 -16.09 15.47 14.13
CA ALA A 24 -16.47 15.06 12.77
C ALA A 24 -15.20 14.66 11.98
N PHE A 25 -14.74 13.43 12.18
CA PHE A 25 -13.63 12.82 11.44
C PHE A 25 -13.85 11.31 11.32
N CYS A 26 -13.05 10.61 10.51
CA CYS A 26 -13.26 9.17 10.27
C CYS A 26 -13.17 8.31 11.54
N GLY A 27 -12.26 8.65 12.46
CA GLY A 27 -12.08 8.01 13.78
C GLY A 27 -12.26 6.49 13.79
N PRO A 28 -13.26 5.95 14.52
CA PRO A 28 -13.41 4.51 14.72
C PRO A 28 -13.59 3.71 13.42
N CYS A 29 -14.05 4.34 12.34
CA CYS A 29 -14.27 3.68 11.04
C CYS A 29 -12.99 3.05 10.45
N PHE A 30 -11.81 3.54 10.86
CA PHE A 30 -10.52 2.95 10.48
C PHE A 30 -9.66 2.52 11.69
N GLY A 31 -10.30 2.36 12.85
CA GLY A 31 -9.64 1.86 14.05
C GLY A 31 -8.88 2.91 14.85
N ALA A 32 -9.15 4.20 14.64
CA ALA A 32 -8.54 5.28 15.40
C ALA A 32 -9.49 5.85 16.46
N GLY A 33 -9.01 5.93 17.70
CA GLY A 33 -9.70 6.63 18.80
C GLY A 33 -10.91 5.92 19.40
N ASP A 34 -11.23 4.69 18.98
CA ASP A 34 -12.23 3.82 19.64
C ASP A 34 -12.10 2.35 19.21
N THR A 35 -11.35 1.58 20.01
CA THR A 35 -11.22 0.14 19.84
C THR A 35 -12.24 -0.57 20.73
N PRO A 36 -13.05 -1.51 20.20
CA PRO A 36 -14.00 -2.23 21.02
C PRO A 36 -13.33 -3.05 22.13
N ALA A 37 -14.14 -3.42 23.14
CA ALA A 37 -13.70 -4.28 24.24
C ALA A 37 -13.23 -5.66 23.75
N ASN A 38 -12.27 -6.24 24.47
CA ASN A 38 -11.75 -7.57 24.18
C ASN A 38 -12.85 -8.65 24.33
N ASN A 39 -12.86 -9.62 23.41
CA ASN A 39 -13.85 -10.70 23.33
C ASN A 39 -15.31 -10.22 23.26
N ALA A 40 -15.54 -9.03 22.69
CA ALA A 40 -16.88 -8.47 22.52
C ALA A 40 -17.26 -8.33 21.03
N LEU A 41 -18.57 -8.19 20.80
CA LEU A 41 -19.14 -7.83 19.51
C LEU A 41 -19.46 -6.33 19.49
N SER A 42 -19.05 -5.63 18.43
CA SER A 42 -19.40 -4.24 18.15
C SER A 42 -20.22 -4.16 16.86
N ILE A 43 -21.40 -3.55 16.93
CA ILE A 43 -22.20 -3.21 15.75
C ILE A 43 -21.85 -1.80 15.28
N ARG A 44 -21.61 -1.62 13.98
CA ARG A 44 -21.15 -0.33 13.43
C ARG A 44 -21.88 0.03 12.15
N HIS A 45 -22.31 1.30 12.07
CA HIS A 45 -22.77 1.89 10.81
C HIS A 45 -21.56 2.35 9.99
N ALA A 46 -20.83 1.37 9.48
CA ALA A 46 -19.64 1.54 8.65
C ALA A 46 -19.75 0.64 7.41
N THR A 47 -18.79 0.74 6.52
CA THR A 47 -18.80 -0.01 5.25
C THR A 47 -17.86 -1.21 5.24
N ARG A 48 -17.03 -1.41 6.28
CA ARG A 48 -15.97 -2.44 6.31
C ARG A 48 -15.71 -2.95 7.73
N ASN A 49 -15.46 -4.25 7.87
CA ASN A 49 -15.21 -4.95 9.14
C ASN A 49 -14.12 -6.04 9.04
N PHE A 50 -13.10 -5.86 8.20
CA PHE A 50 -11.96 -6.79 8.12
C PHE A 50 -11.23 -6.90 9.46
N PRO A 51 -10.57 -8.04 9.76
CA PRO A 51 -9.79 -8.18 10.99
C PRO A 51 -8.81 -7.01 11.20
N ASN A 52 -8.73 -6.49 12.43
CA ASN A 52 -7.94 -5.32 12.86
C ASN A 52 -8.47 -3.95 12.39
N ARG A 53 -9.50 -3.88 11.53
CA ARG A 53 -10.00 -2.61 11.00
C ARG A 53 -10.59 -1.72 12.09
N GLU A 54 -11.18 -2.35 13.09
CA GLU A 54 -11.75 -1.74 14.29
C GLU A 54 -10.70 -1.32 15.33
N GLY A 55 -9.43 -1.67 15.09
CA GLY A 55 -8.29 -1.31 15.92
C GLY A 55 -7.88 -2.38 16.94
N SER A 56 -8.52 -3.55 16.98
CA SER A 56 -8.05 -4.64 17.85
C SER A 56 -6.74 -5.24 17.31
N LYS A 57 -6.00 -5.94 18.18
CA LYS A 57 -4.70 -6.55 17.88
C LYS A 57 -4.74 -8.04 18.28
N PRO A 58 -5.32 -8.93 17.45
CA PRO A 58 -5.51 -10.34 17.79
C PRO A 58 -4.22 -11.07 18.15
N GLY A 59 -3.11 -10.71 17.49
CA GLY A 59 -1.77 -11.24 17.80
C GLY A 59 -1.27 -10.94 19.22
N ASN A 60 -1.86 -9.95 19.89
CA ASN A 60 -1.57 -9.60 21.29
C ASN A 60 -2.68 -10.07 22.25
N GLY A 61 -3.56 -11.00 21.81
CA GLY A 61 -4.68 -11.49 22.61
C GLY A 61 -5.84 -10.49 22.77
N GLN A 62 -5.85 -9.39 22.01
CA GLN A 62 -6.97 -8.45 21.96
C GLN A 62 -7.77 -8.66 20.68
N LEU A 63 -8.92 -9.32 20.79
CA LEU A 63 -9.82 -9.59 19.66
C LEU A 63 -11.17 -8.91 19.89
N ALA A 64 -11.67 -8.21 18.88
CA ALA A 64 -13.06 -7.76 18.84
C ALA A 64 -13.69 -8.10 17.49
N ALA A 65 -14.94 -8.55 17.51
CA ALA A 65 -15.71 -8.79 16.29
C ALA A 65 -16.53 -7.54 15.93
N VAL A 66 -16.62 -7.22 14.64
CA VAL A 66 -17.48 -6.14 14.14
C VAL A 66 -18.50 -6.66 13.15
N ALA A 67 -19.77 -6.33 13.38
CA ALA A 67 -20.85 -6.51 12.43
C ALA A 67 -21.29 -5.16 11.85
N LEU A 68 -21.48 -5.12 10.53
CA LEU A 68 -21.99 -3.94 9.84
C LEU A 68 -23.51 -3.89 9.96
N MET A 69 -24.07 -2.74 10.34
CA MET A 69 -25.50 -2.60 10.60
C MET A 69 -26.00 -1.19 10.24
N ASP A 70 -27.28 -1.06 9.89
CA ASP A 70 -27.90 0.24 9.68
C ASP A 70 -28.06 1.02 10.99
N ALA A 71 -28.10 2.35 10.91
CA ALA A 71 -28.14 3.21 12.09
C ALA A 71 -29.39 3.00 12.98
N ARG A 72 -30.55 2.63 12.40
CA ARG A 72 -31.78 2.43 13.20
C ARG A 72 -31.72 1.13 13.99
N SER A 73 -31.22 0.05 13.41
CA SER A 73 -31.08 -1.21 14.14
C SER A 73 -30.00 -1.12 15.23
N ILE A 74 -28.98 -0.27 15.05
CA ILE A 74 -28.03 0.06 16.12
C ILE A 74 -28.74 0.78 17.27
N ALA A 75 -29.55 1.80 16.98
CA ALA A 75 -30.32 2.51 18.00
C ALA A 75 -31.33 1.58 18.70
N ALA A 76 -32.01 0.71 17.95
CA ALA A 76 -32.92 -0.30 18.50
C ALA A 76 -32.20 -1.29 19.42
N SER A 77 -31.02 -1.75 19.02
CA SER A 77 -30.20 -2.66 19.83
C SER A 77 -29.71 -1.98 21.11
N ALA A 78 -29.31 -0.70 21.05
CA ALA A 78 -28.94 0.08 22.22
C ALA A 78 -30.12 0.25 23.19
N ALA A 79 -31.31 0.58 22.67
CA ALA A 79 -32.53 0.68 23.46
C ALA A 79 -32.95 -0.66 24.10
N ASN A 80 -32.66 -1.79 23.45
CA ASN A 80 -32.92 -3.14 23.96
C ASN A 80 -31.77 -3.72 24.81
N GLY A 81 -31.01 -2.86 25.50
CA GLY A 81 -29.96 -3.27 26.43
C GLY A 81 -28.76 -3.98 25.76
N GLY A 82 -28.49 -3.69 24.49
CA GLY A 82 -27.37 -4.26 23.73
C GLY A 82 -27.69 -5.57 23.00
N LYS A 83 -28.94 -6.07 23.07
CA LYS A 83 -29.37 -7.23 22.28
C LYS A 83 -29.54 -6.82 20.82
N ILE A 84 -28.98 -7.59 19.89
CA ILE A 84 -29.15 -7.35 18.44
C ILE A 84 -30.64 -7.38 18.11
N THR A 85 -31.16 -6.23 17.68
CA THR A 85 -32.59 -6.00 17.47
C THR A 85 -32.80 -5.29 16.14
N SER A 86 -33.71 -5.80 15.32
CA SER A 86 -34.05 -5.16 14.05
C SER A 86 -34.83 -3.87 14.29
N ALA A 87 -34.54 -2.81 13.53
CA ALA A 87 -35.37 -1.61 13.55
C ALA A 87 -36.85 -1.88 13.24
N ALA A 88 -37.14 -2.94 12.47
CA ALA A 88 -38.52 -3.30 12.10
C ALA A 88 -39.37 -3.77 13.30
N GLU A 89 -38.75 -4.12 14.42
CA GLU A 89 -39.45 -4.52 15.65
C GLU A 89 -39.99 -3.31 16.43
N LEU A 90 -39.56 -2.08 16.10
CA LEU A 90 -40.00 -0.85 16.73
C LEU A 90 -40.89 -0.01 15.80
N SER A 91 -41.90 0.66 16.35
CA SER A 91 -42.84 1.53 15.63
C SER A 91 -42.59 3.04 15.82
N CYS A 92 -41.53 3.42 16.54
CA CYS A 92 -41.26 4.79 16.97
C CYS A 92 -40.55 5.68 15.93
N TRP A 93 -40.42 5.24 14.67
CA TRP A 93 -39.61 5.92 13.65
C TRP A 93 -40.33 7.07 12.91
N GLY A 94 -41.59 7.36 13.24
CA GLY A 94 -42.43 8.29 12.48
C GLY A 94 -42.16 9.78 12.71
N ASP A 95 -41.50 10.13 13.82
CA ASP A 95 -41.20 11.53 14.18
C ASP A 95 -39.78 11.90 13.73
N VAL A 96 -39.64 12.23 12.44
CA VAL A 96 -38.37 12.66 11.85
C VAL A 96 -38.40 14.18 11.66
N PRO A 97 -37.55 14.94 12.38
CA PRO A 97 -37.49 16.39 12.22
C PRO A 97 -37.17 16.79 10.77
N PRO A 98 -37.75 17.88 10.25
CA PRO A 98 -37.41 18.37 8.92
C PRO A 98 -35.90 18.67 8.82
N TYR A 99 -35.33 18.40 7.65
CA TYR A 99 -33.94 18.72 7.35
C TYR A 99 -33.87 19.96 6.47
N SER A 100 -32.98 20.89 6.83
CA SER A 100 -32.62 22.03 5.98
C SER A 100 -31.09 22.15 5.93
N PHE A 101 -30.55 22.41 4.75
CA PHE A 101 -29.11 22.59 4.58
C PHE A 101 -28.69 23.99 5.06
N ASP A 102 -27.65 24.06 5.89
CA ASP A 102 -27.04 25.30 6.36
C ASP A 102 -25.57 25.37 5.92
N ASP A 103 -25.24 26.37 5.11
CA ASP A 103 -23.91 26.55 4.53
C ASP A 103 -22.94 27.33 5.42
N ARG A 104 -23.39 27.89 6.55
CA ARG A 104 -22.57 28.81 7.38
C ARG A 104 -21.27 28.17 7.86
N SER A 105 -21.30 26.91 8.24
CA SER A 105 -20.11 26.16 8.69
C SER A 105 -19.07 26.03 7.58
N TYR A 106 -19.52 25.80 6.34
CA TYR A 106 -18.66 25.74 5.16
C TYR A 106 -18.05 27.12 4.86
N ARG A 107 -18.87 28.18 4.83
CA ARG A 107 -18.39 29.55 4.59
C ARG A 107 -17.37 30.03 5.63
N ALA A 108 -17.53 29.64 6.89
CA ALA A 108 -16.65 30.07 7.97
C ALA A 108 -15.33 29.29 8.05
N ARG A 109 -15.29 28.03 7.57
CA ARG A 109 -14.13 27.14 7.76
C ARG A 109 -13.36 26.83 6.48
N LEU A 110 -14.02 26.86 5.32
CA LEU A 110 -13.38 26.50 4.07
C LEU A 110 -12.72 27.71 3.42
N TYR A 111 -11.39 27.64 3.29
CA TYR A 111 -10.64 28.57 2.46
C TYR A 111 -10.81 28.20 0.98
N GLN A 112 -11.25 29.15 0.16
CA GLN A 112 -11.50 28.97 -1.28
C GLN A 112 -10.42 29.63 -2.14
N GLY A 113 -9.17 29.22 -1.95
CA GLY A 113 -8.01 29.80 -2.67
C GLY A 113 -7.66 29.16 -4.01
N PHE A 114 -8.51 28.28 -4.56
CA PHE A 114 -8.21 27.60 -5.82
C PHE A 114 -8.01 28.64 -6.94
N GLY A 115 -7.00 28.43 -7.79
CA GLY A 115 -6.65 29.36 -8.87
C GLY A 115 -6.01 30.70 -8.44
N SER A 116 -5.81 30.93 -7.12
CA SER A 116 -5.22 32.15 -6.57
C SER A 116 -3.93 31.85 -5.80
N ALA A 117 -3.00 31.13 -6.45
CA ALA A 117 -1.73 30.77 -5.83
C ALA A 117 -0.82 32.00 -5.66
N ASP A 118 -0.23 32.17 -4.47
CA ASP A 118 0.82 33.16 -4.20
C ASP A 118 2.19 32.50 -4.32
N SER A 119 2.80 32.59 -5.50
CA SER A 119 4.11 32.01 -5.79
C SER A 119 5.28 32.71 -5.08
N SER A 120 5.05 33.83 -4.39
CA SER A 120 6.07 34.50 -3.58
C SER A 120 6.30 33.83 -2.22
N LYS A 121 5.47 32.87 -1.84
CA LYS A 121 5.54 32.18 -0.55
C LYS A 121 6.25 30.84 -0.68
N ASP A 122 7.22 30.63 0.20
CA ASP A 122 7.88 29.32 0.34
C ASP A 122 6.97 28.31 1.05
N LEU A 123 7.10 27.04 0.64
CA LEU A 123 6.50 25.91 1.35
C LEU A 123 7.20 25.71 2.70
N ARG A 124 6.41 25.59 3.78
CA ARG A 124 6.91 25.35 5.13
C ARG A 124 6.81 23.88 5.50
N PHE A 125 7.94 23.26 5.79
CA PHE A 125 8.04 21.85 6.16
C PHE A 125 8.15 21.69 7.68
N GLY A 126 7.30 20.83 8.24
CA GLY A 126 7.47 20.36 9.61
C GLY A 126 8.49 19.22 9.69
N PRO A 127 8.94 18.81 10.90
CA PRO A 127 9.93 17.74 11.05
C PRO A 127 9.54 16.41 10.38
N ASN A 128 8.22 16.14 10.29
CA ASN A 128 7.65 14.93 9.70
C ASN A 128 7.10 15.14 8.26
N ILE A 129 7.44 16.25 7.60
CA ILE A 129 7.18 16.45 6.18
C ILE A 129 8.53 16.34 5.49
N LYS A 130 8.72 15.26 4.72
CA LYS A 130 9.99 14.95 4.05
C LYS A 130 9.76 14.85 2.54
N ASP A 131 10.79 15.23 1.79
CA ASP A 131 10.78 15.07 0.35
C ASP A 131 10.70 13.61 -0.05
N TRP A 132 10.15 13.39 -1.23
CA TRP A 132 10.18 12.08 -1.86
C TRP A 132 11.62 11.75 -2.28
N PRO A 133 12.15 10.55 -1.97
CA PRO A 133 13.50 10.18 -2.39
C PRO A 133 13.59 10.11 -3.92
N GLU A 134 14.72 10.55 -4.46
CA GLU A 134 14.99 10.45 -5.90
C GLU A 134 14.97 8.99 -6.37
N GLN A 135 14.47 8.77 -7.57
CA GLN A 135 14.40 7.47 -8.21
C GLN A 135 15.15 7.55 -9.54
N GLU A 136 16.06 6.62 -9.81
CA GLU A 136 16.72 6.53 -11.12
C GLU A 136 15.76 5.99 -12.18
N GLU A 137 16.15 6.10 -13.44
CA GLU A 137 15.46 5.47 -14.56
C GLU A 137 15.67 3.96 -14.57
N LEU A 138 14.71 3.22 -15.13
CA LEU A 138 14.83 1.76 -15.27
C LEU A 138 16.04 1.41 -16.15
N SER A 139 16.98 0.61 -15.65
CA SER A 139 18.11 0.12 -16.47
C SER A 139 17.64 -0.92 -17.51
N GLU A 140 18.52 -1.28 -18.45
CA GLU A 140 18.16 -2.26 -19.50
C GLU A 140 17.83 -3.64 -18.90
N HIS A 141 18.55 -4.03 -17.84
CA HIS A 141 18.32 -5.27 -17.10
C HIS A 141 18.03 -4.97 -15.64
N ILE A 142 17.37 -5.91 -14.96
CA ILE A 142 17.17 -5.83 -13.50
C ILE A 142 17.56 -7.14 -12.83
N LEU A 143 18.14 -7.01 -11.63
CA LEU A 143 18.40 -8.10 -10.71
C LEU A 143 17.60 -7.85 -9.44
N LEU A 144 16.55 -8.63 -9.28
CA LEU A 144 15.67 -8.57 -8.13
C LEU A 144 16.15 -9.55 -7.05
N MET A 145 16.00 -9.19 -5.79
CA MET A 145 16.13 -10.14 -4.68
C MET A 145 14.80 -10.31 -3.96
N LEU A 146 14.37 -11.56 -3.80
CA LEU A 146 13.12 -11.86 -3.12
C LEU A 146 13.27 -11.64 -1.62
N VAL A 147 12.63 -10.61 -1.07
CA VAL A 147 12.75 -10.25 0.36
C VAL A 147 11.52 -10.62 1.19
N SER A 148 10.44 -11.09 0.57
CA SER A 148 9.25 -11.63 1.26
C SER A 148 8.49 -12.54 0.31
N LYS A 149 7.92 -13.62 0.86
CA LYS A 149 7.10 -14.60 0.13
C LYS A 149 5.83 -14.87 0.92
N ILE A 150 4.69 -14.49 0.35
CA ILE A 150 3.37 -14.58 0.99
C ILE A 150 2.48 -15.48 0.13
N GLU A 151 2.18 -16.68 0.62
CA GLU A 151 1.45 -17.69 -0.15
C GLU A 151 -0.05 -17.75 0.17
N ASP A 152 -0.52 -16.95 1.14
CA ASP A 152 -1.94 -16.78 1.44
C ASP A 152 -2.74 -16.43 0.18
N GLU A 153 -3.98 -16.93 0.10
CA GLU A 153 -4.84 -16.78 -1.08
C GLU A 153 -4.96 -15.32 -1.54
N VAL A 154 -5.17 -14.39 -0.59
CA VAL A 154 -5.31 -12.94 -0.83
C VAL A 154 -4.51 -12.17 0.22
N THR A 155 -3.81 -11.12 -0.20
CA THR A 155 -3.15 -10.16 0.72
C THR A 155 -3.79 -8.79 0.58
N THR A 156 -4.29 -8.26 1.70
CA THR A 156 -4.94 -6.95 1.74
C THR A 156 -3.91 -5.81 1.78
N THR A 157 -4.31 -4.63 1.33
CA THR A 157 -3.50 -3.40 1.44
C THR A 157 -3.25 -2.96 2.89
N ASP A 158 -4.11 -3.35 3.84
CA ASP A 158 -3.91 -3.12 5.28
C ASP A 158 -2.80 -4.03 5.86
N GLU A 159 -2.56 -5.19 5.25
CA GLU A 159 -1.45 -6.09 5.60
C GLU A 159 -0.12 -5.64 4.97
N LEU A 160 -0.15 -5.10 3.75
CA LEU A 160 1.03 -4.53 3.08
C LEU A 160 1.52 -3.26 3.80
N ILE A 161 0.60 -2.37 4.18
CA ILE A 161 0.91 -1.18 4.97
C ILE A 161 -0.21 -0.93 5.99
N PRO A 162 0.08 -1.04 7.30
CA PRO A 162 -0.91 -0.83 8.32
C PRO A 162 -1.40 0.63 8.35
N SER A 163 -2.61 0.82 8.87
CA SER A 163 -3.21 2.12 9.15
C SER A 163 -3.27 2.39 10.66
N GLY A 164 -4.09 3.35 11.07
CA GLY A 164 -4.15 3.84 12.45
C GLY A 164 -3.02 4.83 12.71
N GLU A 165 -2.28 4.64 13.79
CA GLU A 165 -1.21 5.54 14.25
C GLU A 165 -0.12 5.75 13.20
N THR A 166 0.18 4.75 12.39
CA THR A 166 1.15 4.83 11.28
C THR A 166 0.76 5.89 10.23
N SER A 167 -0.52 6.23 10.12
CA SER A 167 -1.01 7.23 9.18
C SER A 167 -0.53 8.65 9.52
N SER A 168 0.03 8.87 10.72
CA SER A 168 0.72 10.12 11.07
C SER A 168 1.98 10.37 10.22
N TYR A 169 2.57 9.33 9.62
CA TYR A 169 3.76 9.41 8.76
C TYR A 169 3.44 9.59 7.26
N ARG A 170 2.19 9.87 6.87
CA ARG A 170 1.81 9.96 5.44
C ARG A 170 2.59 11.01 4.63
N SER A 171 3.10 12.06 5.28
CA SER A 171 3.96 13.09 4.67
C SER A 171 5.46 12.80 4.83
N ASN A 172 5.84 11.64 5.38
CA ASN A 172 7.20 11.19 5.56
C ASN A 172 7.36 9.80 4.92
N PRO A 173 7.74 9.72 3.62
CA PRO A 173 7.79 8.46 2.88
C PRO A 173 8.68 7.41 3.55
N LEU A 174 9.90 7.78 3.98
CA LEU A 174 10.82 6.86 4.66
C LEU A 174 10.27 6.43 6.02
N GLY A 175 9.75 7.38 6.81
CA GLY A 175 9.17 7.09 8.12
C GLY A 175 7.96 6.16 8.06
N LEU A 176 7.08 6.33 7.06
CA LEU A 176 5.97 5.42 6.85
C LEU A 176 6.44 4.04 6.36
N ALA A 177 7.50 4.00 5.55
CA ALA A 177 7.99 2.76 4.99
C ALA A 177 8.54 1.77 6.04
N GLU A 178 8.96 2.26 7.21
CA GLU A 178 9.35 1.41 8.36
C GLU A 178 8.24 0.45 8.83
N PHE A 179 6.98 0.71 8.45
CA PHE A 179 5.84 -0.14 8.82
C PHE A 179 5.43 -1.12 7.71
N THR A 180 6.15 -1.13 6.59
CA THR A 180 5.81 -1.98 5.43
C THR A 180 5.89 -3.46 5.83
N LEU A 181 4.82 -4.21 5.56
CA LEU A 181 4.67 -5.62 5.89
C LEU A 181 4.88 -5.97 7.38
N SER A 182 4.91 -4.99 8.29
CA SER A 182 5.31 -5.22 9.69
C SER A 182 4.42 -6.22 10.46
N ARG A 183 3.19 -6.44 9.98
CA ARG A 183 2.23 -7.39 10.55
C ARG A 183 2.27 -8.78 9.90
N ARG A 184 2.92 -8.91 8.75
CA ARG A 184 3.00 -10.13 7.94
C ARG A 184 4.38 -10.74 7.97
N ASP A 185 5.39 -9.89 7.82
CA ASP A 185 6.79 -10.26 7.74
C ASP A 185 7.63 -9.15 8.40
N PRO A 186 7.81 -9.22 9.73
CA PRO A 186 8.49 -8.17 10.50
C PRO A 186 9.94 -7.88 10.05
N GLU A 187 10.58 -8.84 9.39
CA GLU A 187 11.96 -8.73 8.91
C GLU A 187 12.07 -8.09 7.52
N TYR A 188 10.94 -7.89 6.82
CA TYR A 188 10.90 -7.35 5.45
C TYR A 188 11.69 -6.05 5.29
N VAL A 189 11.45 -5.07 6.16
CA VAL A 189 12.08 -3.74 6.05
C VAL A 189 13.60 -3.84 6.17
N GLY A 190 14.09 -4.66 7.09
CA GLY A 190 15.52 -4.90 7.26
C GLY A 190 16.14 -5.54 6.01
N ARG A 191 15.46 -6.51 5.41
CA ARG A 191 15.92 -7.13 4.16
C ARG A 191 15.89 -6.17 2.97
N ALA A 192 14.79 -5.45 2.76
CA ALA A 192 14.65 -4.50 1.65
C ALA A 192 15.73 -3.40 1.71
N LYS A 193 16.00 -2.85 2.90
CA LYS A 193 17.07 -1.86 3.10
C LYS A 193 18.46 -2.37 2.74
N ARG A 194 18.78 -3.62 3.05
CA ARG A 194 20.06 -4.22 2.64
C ARG A 194 20.21 -4.26 1.13
N ILE A 195 19.12 -4.46 0.39
CA ILE A 195 19.15 -4.48 -1.08
C ILE A 195 19.27 -3.06 -1.64
N LYS A 196 18.55 -2.11 -1.05
CA LYS A 196 18.69 -0.69 -1.38
C LYS A 196 20.13 -0.20 -1.18
N GLU A 197 20.79 -0.61 -0.10
CA GLU A 197 22.21 -0.28 0.13
C GLU A 197 23.12 -0.84 -0.96
N MET A 198 22.85 -2.04 -1.49
CA MET A 198 23.61 -2.58 -2.63
C MET A 198 23.43 -1.73 -3.89
N GLU A 199 22.21 -1.24 -4.13
CA GLU A 199 21.96 -0.35 -5.27
C GLU A 199 22.63 1.02 -5.11
N GLU A 200 22.62 1.57 -3.90
CA GLU A 200 23.35 2.81 -3.59
C GLU A 200 24.86 2.65 -3.80
N ARG A 201 25.42 1.50 -3.39
CA ARG A 201 26.83 1.18 -3.65
C ARG A 201 27.12 1.07 -5.14
N ARG A 202 26.24 0.41 -5.91
CA ARG A 202 26.36 0.30 -7.38
C ARG A 202 26.39 1.67 -8.02
N LEU A 203 25.44 2.55 -7.67
CA LEU A 203 25.37 3.93 -8.17
C LEU A 203 26.59 4.77 -7.79
N ALA A 204 27.18 4.51 -6.62
CA ALA A 204 28.40 5.16 -6.16
C ALA A 204 29.69 4.57 -6.77
N GLY A 205 29.60 3.56 -7.64
CA GLY A 205 30.77 2.86 -8.20
C GLY A 205 31.57 2.08 -7.16
N GLN A 206 30.96 1.72 -6.03
CA GLN A 206 31.58 0.97 -4.96
C GLN A 206 31.46 -0.54 -5.22
N GLU A 207 32.40 -1.30 -4.67
CA GLU A 207 32.40 -2.75 -4.80
C GLU A 207 31.17 -3.37 -4.11
N LEU A 208 30.56 -4.37 -4.74
CA LEU A 208 29.44 -5.15 -4.17
C LEU A 208 29.95 -6.41 -3.46
N CYS A 209 29.12 -7.00 -2.60
CA CYS A 209 29.50 -8.21 -1.86
C CYS A 209 29.73 -9.42 -2.78
N ASP A 210 30.42 -10.44 -2.26
CA ASP A 210 30.80 -11.61 -3.05
C ASP A 210 29.58 -12.39 -3.60
N ASN A 211 28.48 -12.42 -2.85
CA ASN A 211 27.24 -13.03 -3.36
C ASN A 211 26.70 -12.31 -4.61
N MET A 212 26.81 -10.98 -4.68
CA MET A 212 26.43 -10.23 -5.87
C MET A 212 27.36 -10.59 -7.03
N LYS A 213 28.68 -10.63 -6.81
CA LYS A 213 29.66 -11.00 -7.84
C LYS A 213 29.40 -12.41 -8.39
N SER A 214 29.09 -13.37 -7.52
CA SER A 214 28.73 -14.72 -7.91
C SER A 214 27.41 -14.78 -8.68
N ALA A 215 26.41 -13.98 -8.30
CA ALA A 215 25.18 -13.84 -9.07
C ALA A 215 25.45 -13.25 -10.47
N LEU A 216 26.32 -12.24 -10.58
CA LEU A 216 26.74 -11.69 -11.87
C LEU A 216 27.49 -12.74 -12.71
N ALA A 217 28.36 -13.54 -12.10
CA ALA A 217 29.05 -14.63 -12.79
C ALA A 217 28.07 -15.66 -13.37
N ALA A 218 27.01 -16.01 -12.63
CA ALA A 218 25.92 -16.84 -13.15
C ALA A 218 25.14 -16.15 -14.27
N ILE A 219 24.82 -14.85 -14.14
CA ILE A 219 24.16 -14.08 -15.20
C ILE A 219 24.95 -14.14 -16.51
N LYS A 220 26.27 -14.03 -16.44
CA LYS A 220 27.16 -14.09 -17.60
C LYS A 220 27.18 -15.43 -18.33
N THR A 221 26.65 -16.50 -17.75
CA THR A 221 26.51 -17.79 -18.45
C THR A 221 25.23 -17.88 -19.27
N ILE A 222 24.33 -16.90 -19.15
CA ILE A 222 23.11 -16.81 -19.96
C ILE A 222 23.49 -16.26 -21.33
N GLU A 223 22.98 -16.88 -22.40
CA GLU A 223 23.20 -16.44 -23.77
C GLU A 223 22.80 -14.96 -23.96
N GLY A 224 23.73 -14.15 -24.49
CA GLY A 224 23.54 -12.72 -24.71
C GLY A 224 23.77 -11.84 -23.48
N CYS A 225 24.24 -12.41 -22.36
CA CYS A 225 24.54 -11.70 -21.12
C CYS A 225 26.03 -11.73 -20.72
N GLU A 226 26.92 -12.22 -21.59
CA GLU A 226 28.32 -12.56 -21.30
C GLU A 226 29.14 -11.33 -20.87
N GLU A 227 28.88 -10.19 -21.52
CA GLU A 227 29.59 -8.93 -21.31
C GLU A 227 28.92 -8.01 -20.28
N LEU A 228 27.80 -8.42 -19.69
CA LEU A 228 27.06 -7.55 -18.75
C LEU A 228 27.88 -7.23 -17.50
N SER A 229 27.65 -6.03 -16.97
CA SER A 229 28.22 -5.59 -15.71
C SER A 229 27.14 -4.94 -14.84
N PHE A 230 27.48 -4.59 -13.61
CA PHE A 230 26.54 -3.87 -12.74
C PHE A 230 26.19 -2.46 -13.23
N SER A 231 26.90 -1.87 -14.20
CA SER A 231 26.41 -0.62 -14.80
C SER A 231 25.15 -0.81 -15.63
N ASP A 232 24.91 -2.02 -16.12
CA ASP A 232 23.83 -2.35 -17.04
C ASP A 232 22.59 -2.92 -16.32
N ILE A 233 22.76 -3.29 -15.04
CA ILE A 233 21.78 -4.02 -14.24
C ILE A 233 21.38 -3.20 -13.02
N GLN A 234 20.11 -2.84 -12.91
CA GLN A 234 19.57 -2.22 -11.70
C GLN A 234 19.29 -3.28 -10.64
N ILE A 235 19.68 -3.03 -9.39
CA ILE A 235 19.44 -3.94 -8.26
C ILE A 235 18.25 -3.45 -7.46
N GLY A 236 17.38 -4.36 -7.06
CA GLY A 236 16.26 -4.02 -6.20
C GLY A 236 15.64 -5.19 -5.48
N SER A 237 14.83 -4.88 -4.48
CA SER A 237 14.04 -5.88 -3.78
C SER A 237 12.75 -6.18 -4.55
N THR A 238 12.21 -7.38 -4.34
CA THR A 238 10.88 -7.78 -4.81
C THR A 238 10.19 -8.62 -3.74
N ILE A 239 8.87 -8.68 -3.80
CA ILE A 239 8.07 -9.64 -3.02
C ILE A 239 7.33 -10.59 -3.95
N TYR A 240 7.05 -11.78 -3.43
CA TYR A 240 6.01 -12.64 -3.97
C TYR A 240 4.78 -12.57 -3.07
N ALA A 241 3.62 -12.36 -3.67
CA ALA A 241 2.33 -12.53 -3.01
C ALA A 241 1.33 -13.17 -4.00
N ASN A 242 0.55 -14.18 -3.58
CA ASN A 242 -0.36 -14.87 -4.48
C ASN A 242 -1.35 -13.92 -5.17
N LYS A 243 -2.13 -13.17 -4.36
CA LYS A 243 -3.11 -12.19 -4.83
C LYS A 243 -3.11 -10.90 -4.00
N PRO A 244 -2.11 -10.02 -4.16
CA PRO A 244 -2.01 -8.80 -3.35
C PRO A 244 -2.92 -7.68 -3.86
N GLY A 245 -3.25 -6.77 -2.94
CA GLY A 245 -3.85 -5.49 -3.27
C GLY A 245 -5.36 -5.41 -3.06
N ASP A 246 -5.93 -6.29 -2.24
CA ASP A 246 -7.34 -6.20 -1.86
C ASP A 246 -7.59 -5.06 -0.86
N GLY A 247 -8.80 -4.52 -0.84
CA GLY A 247 -9.25 -3.54 0.15
C GLY A 247 -9.07 -2.06 -0.23
N SER A 248 -8.26 -1.33 0.53
CA SER A 248 -8.17 0.14 0.47
C SER A 248 -7.41 0.70 -0.74
N ALA A 249 -7.70 1.95 -1.11
CA ALA A 249 -7.11 2.62 -2.27
C ALA A 249 -5.65 3.09 -2.10
N ARG A 250 -4.96 2.65 -1.05
CA ARG A 250 -3.73 3.28 -0.58
C ARG A 250 -2.58 3.03 -1.54
N GLU A 251 -2.10 4.09 -2.18
CA GLU A 251 -0.89 4.07 -2.99
C GLU A 251 0.35 3.67 -2.19
N GLN A 252 0.35 3.92 -0.88
CA GLN A 252 1.49 3.64 -0.01
C GLN A 252 1.76 2.16 0.18
N ALA A 253 0.79 1.30 -0.13
CA ALA A 253 1.04 -0.14 -0.18
C ALA A 253 2.12 -0.48 -1.22
N ALA A 254 2.26 0.30 -2.30
CA ALA A 254 3.34 0.20 -3.28
C ALA A 254 4.46 1.22 -3.01
N SER A 255 4.10 2.47 -2.72
CA SER A 255 5.06 3.56 -2.58
C SER A 255 6.08 3.32 -1.46
N CYS A 256 5.68 2.69 -0.35
CA CYS A 256 6.59 2.36 0.74
C CYS A 256 7.59 1.27 0.36
N GLN A 257 7.16 0.29 -0.44
CA GLN A 257 8.07 -0.71 -1.00
C GLN A 257 9.08 -0.04 -1.92
N ARG A 258 8.64 0.85 -2.81
CA ARG A 258 9.53 1.58 -3.73
C ARG A 258 10.59 2.38 -2.98
N VAL A 259 10.18 3.12 -1.94
CA VAL A 259 11.09 3.93 -1.09
C VAL A 259 12.15 3.07 -0.40
N LEU A 260 11.83 1.82 -0.09
CA LEU A 260 12.77 0.84 0.48
C LEU A 260 13.60 0.10 -0.57
N GLY A 261 13.56 0.50 -1.85
CA GLY A 261 14.31 -0.14 -2.93
C GLY A 261 13.55 -1.27 -3.63
N GLY A 262 12.23 -1.34 -3.49
CA GLY A 262 11.38 -2.24 -4.28
C GLY A 262 11.37 -1.84 -5.77
N LEU A 263 11.67 -2.78 -6.66
CA LEU A 263 11.62 -2.56 -8.12
C LEU A 263 10.48 -3.31 -8.81
N ALA A 264 9.95 -4.34 -8.18
CA ALA A 264 8.88 -5.14 -8.74
C ALA A 264 8.07 -5.84 -7.66
N ASN A 265 6.90 -6.33 -8.05
CA ASN A 265 6.14 -7.34 -7.34
C ASN A 265 5.90 -8.50 -8.28
N ILE A 266 6.01 -9.73 -7.76
CA ILE A 266 5.68 -10.95 -8.48
C ILE A 266 4.45 -11.57 -7.85
N THR A 267 3.45 -11.91 -8.66
CA THR A 267 2.17 -12.43 -8.16
C THR A 267 1.65 -13.56 -9.03
N GLN A 268 0.65 -14.32 -8.59
CA GLN A 268 -0.19 -15.08 -9.53
C GLN A 268 -1.21 -14.16 -10.20
N GLU A 269 -1.82 -13.28 -9.40
CA GLU A 269 -2.85 -12.35 -9.85
C GLU A 269 -2.81 -11.08 -9.00
N TYR A 270 -3.23 -9.93 -9.54
CA TYR A 270 -3.50 -8.75 -8.71
C TYR A 270 -4.96 -8.75 -8.27
N ALA A 271 -5.24 -8.58 -6.97
CA ALA A 271 -6.61 -8.55 -6.45
C ALA A 271 -7.46 -7.42 -7.05
N THR A 272 -6.82 -6.29 -7.37
CA THR A 272 -7.49 -5.13 -7.94
C THR A 272 -6.62 -4.44 -8.99
N LYS A 273 -7.25 -3.86 -10.02
CA LYS A 273 -6.58 -2.97 -10.99
C LYS A 273 -5.87 -1.81 -10.30
N ARG A 274 -6.43 -1.31 -9.20
CA ARG A 274 -5.93 -0.14 -8.49
C ARG A 274 -4.55 -0.37 -7.86
N TYR A 275 -4.34 -1.49 -7.18
CA TYR A 275 -3.03 -1.79 -6.59
C TYR A 275 -1.96 -1.99 -7.68
N ARG A 276 -2.32 -2.65 -8.79
CA ARG A 276 -1.45 -2.76 -9.97
C ARG A 276 -1.05 -1.39 -10.52
N SER A 277 -2.01 -0.47 -10.71
CA SER A 277 -1.72 0.89 -11.16
C SER A 277 -0.85 1.66 -10.17
N ASN A 278 -1.00 1.45 -8.86
CA ASN A 278 -0.11 2.05 -7.86
C ASN A 278 1.33 1.54 -8.02
N CYS A 279 1.54 0.23 -8.25
CA CYS A 279 2.87 -0.31 -8.53
C CYS A 279 3.51 0.42 -9.72
N ILE A 280 2.76 0.52 -10.83
CA ILE A 280 3.22 1.20 -12.05
C ILE A 280 3.57 2.67 -11.78
N ASN A 281 2.68 3.42 -11.11
CA ASN A 281 2.90 4.83 -10.81
C ASN A 281 4.17 5.09 -9.99
N TRP A 282 4.54 4.14 -9.12
CA TRP A 282 5.78 4.22 -8.34
C TRP A 282 6.98 3.57 -9.04
N GLY A 283 6.83 3.13 -10.29
CA GLY A 283 7.91 2.54 -11.08
C GLY A 283 8.23 1.10 -10.71
N MET A 284 7.34 0.42 -9.99
CA MET A 284 7.47 -1.00 -9.70
C MET A 284 6.80 -1.83 -10.79
N ILE A 285 7.54 -2.79 -11.35
CA ILE A 285 7.01 -3.65 -12.43
C ILE A 285 6.04 -4.69 -11.84
N PRO A 286 4.77 -4.76 -12.31
CA PRO A 286 3.79 -5.66 -11.75
C PRO A 286 3.78 -7.02 -12.46
N PHE A 287 4.79 -7.84 -12.18
CA PHE A 287 4.93 -9.16 -12.80
C PHE A 287 3.88 -10.15 -12.31
N HIS A 288 3.47 -11.03 -13.22
CA HIS A 288 2.75 -12.27 -12.97
C HIS A 288 3.71 -13.44 -13.20
N LEU A 289 3.74 -14.39 -12.29
CA LEU A 289 4.50 -15.63 -12.44
C LEU A 289 3.68 -16.63 -13.25
N GLN A 290 4.27 -17.20 -14.30
CA GLN A 290 3.70 -18.37 -14.96
C GLN A 290 4.24 -19.64 -14.31
N GLY A 291 3.40 -20.35 -13.57
CA GLY A 291 3.76 -21.59 -12.87
C GLY A 291 3.77 -21.45 -11.35
N SER A 292 4.51 -22.31 -10.67
CA SER A 292 4.49 -22.42 -9.20
C SER A 292 5.49 -21.48 -8.53
N PRO A 293 5.14 -20.82 -7.41
CA PRO A 293 6.08 -20.01 -6.62
C PRO A 293 7.10 -20.85 -5.84
N SER A 294 7.02 -22.18 -5.89
CA SER A 294 8.01 -23.09 -5.30
C SER A 294 9.39 -23.01 -5.96
N VAL A 295 9.51 -22.32 -7.10
CA VAL A 295 10.78 -22.18 -7.85
C VAL A 295 11.79 -21.26 -7.17
N PHE A 296 11.34 -20.34 -6.31
CA PHE A 296 12.20 -19.42 -5.57
C PHE A 296 11.85 -19.37 -4.08
N ASP A 297 12.84 -18.99 -3.28
CA ASP A 297 12.75 -18.78 -1.84
C ASP A 297 13.26 -17.38 -1.48
N VAL A 298 12.96 -16.93 -0.26
CA VAL A 298 13.47 -15.66 0.24
C VAL A 298 15.00 -15.69 0.17
N TRP A 299 15.59 -14.60 -0.31
CA TRP A 299 17.00 -14.39 -0.66
C TRP A 299 17.45 -14.88 -2.04
N ASP A 300 16.66 -15.66 -2.77
CA ASP A 300 17.00 -15.96 -4.16
C ASP A 300 17.00 -14.69 -5.01
N TYR A 301 17.87 -14.67 -6.02
CA TYR A 301 17.86 -13.61 -7.02
C TYR A 301 16.93 -13.97 -8.17
N ILE A 302 16.39 -12.96 -8.84
CA ILE A 302 15.60 -13.09 -10.05
C ILE A 302 16.14 -12.09 -11.06
N PHE A 303 16.84 -12.58 -12.07
CA PHE A 303 17.37 -11.77 -13.17
C PHE A 303 16.34 -11.69 -14.29
N VAL A 304 16.04 -10.47 -14.74
CA VAL A 304 15.16 -10.20 -15.89
C VAL A 304 15.96 -9.41 -16.92
N PRO A 305 16.41 -10.06 -18.01
CA PRO A 305 17.16 -9.38 -19.06
C PRO A 305 16.27 -8.49 -19.93
N ASN A 306 16.84 -7.42 -20.49
CA ASN A 306 16.23 -6.55 -21.51
C ASN A 306 14.84 -6.02 -21.13
N ILE A 307 14.58 -5.82 -19.83
CA ILE A 307 13.24 -5.46 -19.36
C ILE A 307 12.80 -4.10 -19.92
N ARG A 308 13.73 -3.15 -20.11
CA ARG A 308 13.42 -1.85 -20.69
C ARG A 308 12.98 -1.98 -22.14
N THR A 309 13.62 -2.84 -22.93
CA THR A 309 13.22 -3.18 -24.30
C THR A 309 11.90 -3.96 -24.34
N VAL A 310 11.71 -4.93 -23.44
CA VAL A 310 10.47 -5.73 -23.32
C VAL A 310 9.25 -4.83 -23.09
N LEU A 311 9.41 -3.71 -22.37
CA LEU A 311 8.33 -2.73 -22.18
C LEU A 311 7.87 -2.03 -23.47
N ASP A 312 8.58 -2.13 -24.60
CA ASP A 312 8.11 -1.67 -25.93
C ASP A 312 7.41 -2.76 -26.73
N GLY A 313 7.59 -4.03 -26.35
CA GLY A 313 7.13 -5.18 -27.10
C GLY A 313 5.96 -5.90 -26.44
N ASP A 314 5.92 -7.21 -26.70
CA ASP A 314 5.03 -8.15 -26.04
C ASP A 314 5.56 -8.50 -24.65
N MET A 315 4.67 -8.39 -23.66
CA MET A 315 4.94 -8.67 -22.25
C MET A 315 4.16 -9.91 -21.76
N SER A 316 3.53 -10.64 -22.68
CA SER A 316 2.78 -11.87 -22.37
C SER A 316 3.68 -13.02 -21.91
N SER A 317 4.95 -13.02 -22.32
CA SER A 317 5.97 -14.01 -21.96
C SER A 317 7.34 -13.34 -21.88
N ILE A 318 7.80 -13.10 -20.66
CA ILE A 318 9.07 -12.46 -20.33
C ILE A 318 9.97 -13.52 -19.72
N GLN A 319 11.05 -13.87 -20.41
CA GLN A 319 12.04 -14.81 -19.89
C GLN A 319 12.76 -14.18 -18.69
N ALA A 320 12.86 -14.92 -17.59
CA ALA A 320 13.64 -14.56 -16.42
C ALA A 320 14.33 -15.79 -15.83
N TYR A 321 15.23 -15.57 -14.87
CA TYR A 321 16.03 -16.63 -14.27
C TYR A 321 16.09 -16.45 -12.77
N VAL A 322 15.67 -17.46 -12.02
CA VAL A 322 15.95 -17.54 -10.59
C VAL A 322 17.40 -18.00 -10.44
N ILE A 323 18.17 -17.30 -9.61
CA ILE A 323 19.52 -17.68 -9.23
C ILE A 323 19.48 -18.09 -7.76
N LYS A 324 19.61 -19.40 -7.50
CA LYS A 324 19.46 -19.95 -6.14
C LYS A 324 20.59 -19.44 -5.25
N MET A 325 20.24 -18.84 -4.10
CA MET A 325 21.24 -18.32 -3.17
C MET A 325 22.13 -19.46 -2.66
N GLY A 326 23.45 -19.25 -2.67
CA GLY A 326 24.46 -20.21 -2.21
C GLY A 326 24.99 -21.13 -3.32
N SER A 327 24.13 -21.80 -4.10
CA SER A 327 24.58 -22.64 -5.23
C SER A 327 24.80 -21.85 -6.51
N PHE A 328 24.13 -20.72 -6.67
CA PHE A 328 24.08 -19.90 -7.88
C PHE A 328 23.57 -20.66 -9.13
N GLU A 329 22.80 -21.73 -8.90
CA GLU A 329 22.11 -22.47 -9.95
C GLU A 329 21.06 -21.59 -10.63
N LEU A 330 21.03 -21.64 -11.96
CA LEU A 330 20.05 -20.94 -12.79
C LEU A 330 18.83 -21.82 -13.05
N VAL A 331 17.67 -21.35 -12.62
CA VAL A 331 16.38 -21.97 -12.90
C VAL A 331 15.56 -21.02 -13.79
N PRO A 332 15.29 -21.36 -15.06
CA PRO A 332 14.50 -20.51 -15.93
C PRO A 332 13.05 -20.44 -15.46
N ILE A 333 12.47 -19.25 -15.50
CA ILE A 333 11.06 -18.99 -15.22
C ILE A 333 10.48 -18.06 -16.29
N THR A 334 9.15 -18.06 -16.40
CA THR A 334 8.45 -17.13 -17.28
C THR A 334 7.61 -16.18 -16.44
N LEU A 335 7.81 -14.89 -16.65
CA LEU A 335 7.01 -13.82 -16.08
C LEU A 335 6.11 -13.23 -17.17
N SER A 336 5.09 -12.48 -16.78
CA SER A 336 4.34 -11.65 -17.71
C SER A 336 3.87 -10.36 -17.05
N VAL A 337 3.53 -9.37 -17.86
CA VAL A 337 2.87 -8.15 -17.41
C VAL A 337 1.61 -7.99 -18.24
N GLN A 338 0.46 -7.88 -17.58
CA GLN A 338 -0.80 -7.54 -18.24
C GLN A 338 -0.63 -6.25 -19.06
N GLU A 339 -1.41 -6.10 -20.13
CA GLU A 339 -1.32 -4.98 -21.05
C GLU A 339 -1.17 -3.62 -20.35
N LEU A 340 -0.16 -2.86 -20.77
CA LEU A 340 0.12 -1.51 -20.31
C LEU A 340 -0.20 -0.52 -21.41
N THR A 341 -0.85 0.58 -21.02
CA THR A 341 -1.01 1.75 -21.88
C THR A 341 0.36 2.34 -22.26
N PRO A 342 0.45 3.10 -23.37
CA PRO A 342 1.71 3.76 -23.74
C PRO A 342 2.28 4.65 -22.63
N GLU A 343 1.42 5.34 -21.88
CA GLU A 343 1.83 6.17 -20.75
C GLU A 343 2.40 5.33 -19.59
N GLU A 344 1.74 4.23 -19.21
CA GLU A 344 2.23 3.31 -18.17
C GLU A 344 3.62 2.73 -18.52
N ARG A 345 3.87 2.42 -19.80
CA ARG A 345 5.19 1.96 -20.27
C ARG A 345 6.25 3.05 -20.06
N GLN A 346 5.95 4.29 -20.41
CA GLN A 346 6.87 5.41 -20.23
C GLN A 346 7.10 5.75 -18.75
N ILE A 347 6.07 5.61 -17.90
CA ILE A 347 6.17 5.78 -16.45
C ILE A 347 7.17 4.77 -15.86
N LEU A 348 7.05 3.49 -16.20
CA LEU A 348 7.99 2.45 -15.74
C LEU A 348 9.42 2.75 -16.20
N LYS A 349 9.61 3.12 -17.46
CA LYS A 349 10.93 3.48 -18.02
C LYS A 349 11.56 4.69 -17.34
N ALA A 350 10.75 5.69 -16.99
CA ALA A 350 11.20 6.87 -16.25
C ALA A 350 11.50 6.56 -14.77
N GLY A 351 11.20 5.36 -14.28
CA GLY A 351 11.45 4.91 -12.91
C GLY A 351 10.38 5.31 -11.90
N CYS A 352 9.48 6.24 -12.25
CA CYS A 352 8.19 6.52 -11.60
C CYS A 352 7.42 7.64 -12.34
N LEU A 353 6.16 7.85 -11.94
CA LEU A 353 5.28 8.89 -12.50
C LEU A 353 5.80 10.31 -12.23
N ILE A 354 6.43 10.54 -11.08
CA ILE A 354 7.03 11.84 -10.74
C ILE A 354 8.12 12.19 -11.75
N ASN A 355 9.00 11.25 -12.07
CA ASN A 355 10.07 11.43 -13.05
C ASN A 355 9.51 11.65 -14.46
N TYR A 356 8.51 10.85 -14.86
CA TYR A 356 7.82 11.01 -16.14
C TYR A 356 7.22 12.42 -16.31
N ASN A 357 6.51 12.92 -15.28
CA ASN A 357 5.94 14.25 -15.30
C ASN A 357 7.01 15.34 -15.29
N ARG A 358 8.09 15.18 -14.51
CA ARG A 358 9.22 16.13 -14.50
C ARG A 358 9.80 16.31 -15.91
N LYS A 359 10.03 15.21 -16.64
CA LYS A 359 10.53 15.23 -18.03
C LYS A 359 9.60 15.90 -19.04
N ARG A 360 8.29 15.96 -18.76
CA ARG A 360 7.29 16.61 -19.63
C ARG A 360 7.16 18.11 -19.34
N LEU A 361 7.56 18.54 -18.16
CA LEU A 361 7.50 19.93 -17.70
C LEU A 361 8.82 20.67 -17.90
N SER A 362 9.94 19.95 -17.99
CA SER A 362 11.24 20.42 -18.48
C SER A 362 11.24 20.52 -20.00
#